data_AF-A0A951A7C0-F1
#
_entry.id   AF-A0A951A7C0-F1
#
_cell.length_a   1.000
_cell.length_b   1.000
_cell.length_c   1.000
_cell.angle_alpha   90.00
_cell.angle_beta   90.00
_cell.angle_gamma   90.00
#
_symmetry.space_group_name_H-M   'P 1'
#
loop_
_entity.id
_entity.type
_entity.pdbx_description
1 polymer ?
#
loop_
_entity_poly.entity_id
_entity_poly.type
_entity_poly.pdbx_seq_one_letter_code
_entity_poly.pdbx_strand_id
1 'polypeptide(L)'
;MAPRLAAQGSGTLYVDCNAVSPRTAKEIRDVLKGVDFVDAGIIGLPPSPGEKGPNFYASGVAAHRFAELSRYGLSIRVLDAPVGAASALKMSYAGITKGLSGLAAAMLLAASREGAAAALRAELEESQPALFSRFSKALPQMYSKAYRWVAEMEEIAEFVGEDEAAAIMFRGLAQLYERLAADYRGNRDEIAAVEAFLSAEQRASEPSAKIAQKMG
;
A
#
# COMPACT_ATOMS: atom_id res chain seq x y z
N MET A 1 -12.79 -23.47 14.73
CA MET A 1 -12.74 -23.87 13.31
C MET A 1 -11.83 -25.09 13.10
N ALA A 2 -10.59 -25.08 13.59
CA ALA A 2 -9.63 -26.20 13.47
C ALA A 2 -10.17 -27.60 13.88
N PRO A 3 -10.93 -27.78 14.99
CA PRO A 3 -11.44 -29.11 15.37
C PRO A 3 -12.45 -29.68 14.36
N ARG A 4 -13.18 -28.82 13.65
CA ARG A 4 -14.16 -29.23 12.63
C ARG A 4 -13.49 -29.60 11.31
N LEU A 5 -12.42 -28.91 10.93
CA LEU A 5 -11.66 -29.20 9.72
C LEU A 5 -10.84 -30.49 9.85
N ALA A 6 -10.22 -30.71 11.01
CA ALA A 6 -9.51 -31.95 11.31
C ALA A 6 -10.44 -33.19 11.32
N ALA A 7 -11.73 -32.99 11.65
CA ALA A 7 -12.73 -34.07 11.68
C ALA A 7 -13.28 -34.48 10.30
N GLN A 8 -13.02 -33.72 9.23
CA GLN A 8 -13.55 -34.03 7.88
C GLN A 8 -12.70 -35.04 7.08
N GLY A 9 -11.57 -35.52 7.62
CA GLY A 9 -10.72 -36.53 7.00
C GLY A 9 -9.73 -35.99 5.96
N SER A 10 -8.91 -36.90 5.41
CA SER A 10 -7.84 -36.59 4.45
C SER A 10 -8.40 -36.02 3.14
N GLY A 11 -7.84 -34.91 2.67
CA GLY A 11 -8.19 -34.29 1.37
C GLY A 11 -8.75 -32.88 1.46
N THR A 12 -9.12 -32.40 2.65
CA THR A 12 -9.55 -31.01 2.87
C THR A 12 -8.41 -30.03 2.59
N LEU A 13 -8.68 -28.99 1.82
CA LEU A 13 -7.77 -27.90 1.51
C LEU A 13 -8.24 -26.63 2.23
N TYR A 14 -7.37 -26.04 3.05
CA TYR A 14 -7.57 -24.72 3.63
C TYR A 14 -6.69 -23.71 2.89
N VAL A 15 -7.31 -22.68 2.32
CA VAL A 15 -6.62 -21.56 1.68
C VAL A 15 -6.81 -20.33 2.55
N ASP A 16 -5.73 -19.85 3.16
CA ASP A 16 -5.75 -18.59 3.89
C ASP A 16 -5.52 -17.44 2.93
N CYS A 17 -6.52 -16.59 2.76
CA CYS A 17 -6.46 -15.39 1.91
C CYS A 17 -6.38 -14.08 2.72
N ASN A 18 -6.18 -14.17 4.03
CA ASN A 18 -6.11 -13.00 4.89
C ASN A 18 -4.80 -12.23 4.66
N ALA A 19 -4.85 -10.93 4.88
CA ALA A 19 -3.65 -10.11 4.91
C ALA A 19 -2.94 -10.35 6.26
N VAL A 20 -2.01 -11.29 6.29
CA VAL A 20 -1.24 -11.66 7.48
C VAL A 20 0.26 -11.73 7.19
N SER A 21 1.06 -11.68 8.25
CA SER A 21 2.50 -11.89 8.14
C SER A 21 2.88 -13.33 7.73
N PRO A 22 4.06 -13.54 7.11
CA PRO A 22 4.58 -14.88 6.84
C PRO A 22 4.71 -15.76 8.09
N ARG A 23 4.94 -15.15 9.26
CA ARG A 23 4.99 -15.86 10.55
C ARG A 23 3.60 -16.39 10.90
N THR A 24 2.60 -15.52 10.86
CA THR A 24 1.20 -15.85 11.14
C THR A 24 0.68 -16.92 10.17
N ALA A 25 0.99 -16.84 8.87
CA ALA A 25 0.60 -17.88 7.91
C ALA A 25 1.18 -19.27 8.27
N LYS A 26 2.42 -19.32 8.78
CA LYS A 26 3.05 -20.57 9.25
C LYS A 26 2.41 -21.08 10.55
N GLU A 27 2.07 -20.19 11.47
CA GLU A 27 1.36 -20.55 12.71
C GLU A 27 -0.02 -21.14 12.41
N ILE A 28 -0.78 -20.55 11.47
CA ILE A 28 -2.09 -21.06 11.05
C ILE A 28 -1.95 -22.46 10.44
N ARG A 29 -0.98 -22.65 9.54
CA ARG A 29 -0.65 -23.99 9.00
C ARG A 29 -0.37 -24.99 10.13
N ASP A 30 0.41 -24.60 11.14
CA ASP A 30 0.82 -25.48 12.22
C ASP A 30 -0.32 -25.85 13.18
N VAL A 31 -1.37 -25.02 13.24
CA VAL A 31 -2.63 -25.34 13.94
C VAL A 31 -3.49 -26.32 13.13
N LEU A 32 -3.39 -26.29 11.80
CA LEU A 32 -4.18 -27.11 10.87
C LEU A 32 -3.48 -28.40 10.45
N LYS A 33 -2.75 -29.07 11.37
CA LYS A 33 -2.05 -30.34 11.06
C LYS A 33 -3.02 -31.38 10.50
N GLY A 34 -2.62 -32.03 9.41
CA GLY A 34 -3.43 -33.03 8.70
C GLY A 34 -4.42 -32.45 7.68
N VAL A 35 -4.45 -31.13 7.51
CA VAL A 35 -5.19 -30.44 6.45
C VAL A 35 -4.18 -29.86 5.45
N ASP A 36 -4.42 -30.00 4.15
CA ASP A 36 -3.59 -29.33 3.15
C ASP A 36 -3.78 -27.82 3.28
N PHE A 37 -2.68 -27.09 3.33
CA PHE A 37 -2.69 -25.65 3.58
C PHE A 37 -2.04 -24.88 2.43
N VAL A 38 -2.67 -23.77 2.04
CA VAL A 38 -2.17 -22.79 1.08
C VAL A 38 -2.17 -21.41 1.73
N ASP A 39 -1.02 -20.76 1.70
CA ASP A 39 -0.89 -19.32 2.00
C ASP A 39 -1.17 -18.54 0.72
N ALA A 40 -2.18 -17.67 0.74
CA ALA A 40 -2.58 -16.86 -0.40
C ALA A 40 -2.66 -15.36 -0.08
N GLY A 41 -2.04 -14.54 -0.94
CA GLY A 41 -2.08 -13.09 -0.87
C GLY A 41 -2.90 -12.50 -2.01
N ILE A 42 -3.82 -11.58 -1.71
CA ILE A 42 -4.64 -10.89 -2.72
C ILE A 42 -4.02 -9.53 -3.06
N ILE A 43 -3.80 -9.27 -4.35
CA ILE A 43 -3.34 -7.99 -4.87
C ILE A 43 -4.27 -7.50 -5.98
N GLY A 44 -4.91 -6.36 -5.74
CA GLY A 44 -5.81 -5.70 -6.66
C GLY A 44 -6.97 -5.03 -5.93
N LEU A 45 -7.82 -4.35 -6.69
CA LEU A 45 -9.07 -3.82 -6.17
C LEU A 45 -10.10 -4.95 -6.01
N PRO A 46 -11.14 -4.75 -5.18
CA PRO A 46 -12.28 -5.64 -5.14
C PRO A 46 -12.86 -5.88 -6.56
N PRO A 47 -13.37 -7.08 -6.85
CA PRO A 47 -13.90 -7.39 -8.17
C PRO A 47 -15.08 -6.48 -8.52
N SER A 48 -15.09 -5.99 -9.75
CA SER A 48 -16.19 -5.22 -10.34
C SER A 48 -16.73 -5.92 -11.60
N PRO A 49 -18.04 -5.82 -11.91
CA PRO A 49 -18.61 -6.47 -13.09
C PRO A 49 -17.87 -6.09 -14.38
N GLY A 50 -17.44 -7.09 -15.16
CA GLY A 50 -16.72 -6.88 -16.42
C GLY A 50 -15.20 -6.66 -16.28
N GLU A 51 -14.66 -6.61 -15.06
CA GLU A 51 -13.21 -6.52 -14.82
C GLU A 51 -12.61 -7.88 -14.44
N LYS A 52 -11.29 -8.03 -14.66
CA LYS A 52 -10.54 -9.26 -14.34
C LYS A 52 -10.47 -9.60 -12.85
N GLY A 53 -10.86 -8.69 -11.96
CA GLY A 53 -10.75 -8.85 -10.51
C GLY A 53 -9.30 -8.84 -10.00
N PRO A 54 -9.08 -9.11 -8.70
CA PRO A 54 -7.75 -9.13 -8.11
C PRO A 54 -6.95 -10.38 -8.52
N ASN A 55 -5.62 -10.29 -8.42
CA ASN A 55 -4.75 -11.46 -8.52
C ASN A 55 -4.56 -12.09 -7.14
N PHE A 56 -4.71 -13.40 -7.07
CA PHE A 56 -4.30 -14.23 -5.95
C PHE A 56 -2.89 -14.76 -6.23
N TYR A 57 -1.99 -14.60 -5.27
CA TYR A 57 -0.71 -15.29 -5.26
C TYR A 57 -0.80 -16.40 -4.23
N ALA A 58 -0.36 -17.61 -4.56
CA ALA A 58 -0.52 -18.78 -3.69
C ALA A 58 0.82 -19.49 -3.51
N SER A 59 1.13 -19.90 -2.29
CA SER A 59 2.37 -20.62 -1.95
C SER A 59 2.11 -21.82 -1.04
N GLY A 60 3.04 -22.78 -1.03
CA GLY A 60 2.91 -24.05 -0.34
C GLY A 60 2.62 -25.23 -1.27
N VAL A 61 2.89 -26.45 -0.78
CA VAL A 61 2.84 -27.69 -1.57
C VAL A 61 1.50 -27.96 -2.26
N ALA A 62 0.41 -27.48 -1.66
CA ALA A 62 -0.95 -27.67 -2.18
C ALA A 62 -1.44 -26.49 -3.06
N ALA A 63 -0.61 -25.49 -3.36
CA ALA A 63 -1.02 -24.27 -4.06
C ALA A 63 -1.60 -24.53 -5.46
N HIS A 64 -1.12 -25.55 -6.18
CA HIS A 64 -1.67 -25.94 -7.47
C HIS A 64 -3.12 -26.45 -7.39
N ARG A 65 -3.54 -27.05 -6.27
CA ARG A 65 -4.94 -27.44 -6.05
C ARG A 65 -5.85 -26.21 -5.98
N PHE A 66 -5.39 -25.13 -5.35
CA PHE A 66 -6.12 -23.86 -5.32
C PHE A 66 -6.19 -23.23 -6.72
N ALA A 67 -5.11 -23.29 -7.49
CA ALA A 67 -5.05 -22.76 -8.86
C ALA A 67 -6.07 -23.40 -9.82
N GLU A 68 -6.58 -24.59 -9.52
CA GLU A 68 -7.68 -25.17 -10.30
C GLU A 68 -8.95 -24.31 -10.30
N LEU A 69 -9.13 -23.42 -9.32
CA LEU A 69 -10.25 -22.49 -9.30
C LEU A 69 -10.15 -21.40 -10.38
N SER A 70 -9.00 -21.27 -11.06
CA SER A 70 -8.87 -20.37 -12.20
C SER A 70 -9.79 -20.73 -13.37
N ARG A 71 -10.22 -21.99 -13.48
CA ARG A 71 -11.24 -22.40 -14.47
C ARG A 71 -12.62 -21.75 -14.23
N TYR A 72 -12.84 -21.20 -13.03
CA TYR A 72 -14.06 -20.50 -12.63
C TYR A 72 -13.87 -18.97 -12.59
N GLY A 73 -12.81 -18.44 -13.21
CA GLY A 73 -12.60 -17.01 -13.40
C GLY A 73 -11.70 -16.33 -12.36
N LEU A 74 -11.14 -17.05 -11.39
CA LEU A 74 -10.15 -16.49 -10.47
C LEU A 74 -8.78 -16.36 -11.13
N SER A 75 -8.13 -15.20 -10.99
CA SER A 75 -6.73 -15.03 -11.41
C SER A 75 -5.80 -15.52 -10.30
N ILE A 76 -5.30 -16.76 -10.40
CA ILE A 76 -4.44 -17.38 -9.37
C ILE A 76 -3.05 -17.64 -9.95
N ARG A 77 -2.01 -17.20 -9.24
CA ARG A 77 -0.61 -17.33 -9.60
C ARG A 77 0.11 -18.13 -8.52
N VAL A 78 0.58 -19.32 -8.85
CA VAL A 78 1.33 -20.15 -7.91
C VAL A 78 2.78 -19.67 -7.85
N LEU A 79 3.28 -19.48 -6.64
CA LEU A 79 4.68 -19.26 -6.33
C LEU A 79 5.31 -20.62 -6.03
N ASP A 80 6.39 -20.97 -6.73
CA ASP A 80 7.20 -22.14 -6.39
C ASP A 80 8.05 -21.83 -5.15
N ALA A 81 7.37 -21.79 -4.00
CA ALA A 81 7.90 -21.29 -2.74
C ALA A 81 7.12 -21.87 -1.54
N PRO A 82 7.73 -21.95 -0.36
CA PRO A 82 7.07 -22.45 0.84
C PRO A 82 5.97 -21.50 1.35
N VAL A 83 5.13 -22.04 2.23
CA VAL A 83 4.13 -21.26 2.99
C VAL A 83 4.77 -20.02 3.63
N GLY A 84 4.12 -18.87 3.43
CA GLY A 84 4.56 -17.56 3.87
C GLY A 84 5.07 -16.68 2.72
N ALA A 85 5.40 -17.26 1.56
CA ALA A 85 5.92 -16.49 0.43
C ALA A 85 4.86 -15.60 -0.23
N ALA A 86 3.60 -16.04 -0.29
CA ALA A 86 2.51 -15.22 -0.84
C ALA A 86 2.19 -14.04 0.09
N SER A 87 2.15 -14.31 1.41
CA SER A 87 2.06 -13.28 2.45
C SER A 87 3.21 -12.27 2.35
N ALA A 88 4.47 -12.73 2.20
CA ALA A 88 5.65 -11.86 2.05
C ALA A 88 5.57 -10.98 0.79
N LEU A 89 5.10 -11.55 -0.34
CA LEU A 89 4.88 -10.81 -1.58
C LEU A 89 3.84 -9.70 -1.38
N LYS A 90 2.69 -10.01 -0.77
CA LYS A 90 1.66 -9.01 -0.46
C LYS A 90 2.20 -7.90 0.42
N MET A 91 2.93 -8.25 1.49
CA MET A 91 3.49 -7.26 2.42
C MET A 91 4.51 -6.36 1.74
N SER A 92 5.41 -6.93 0.94
CA SER A 92 6.39 -6.18 0.16
C SER A 92 5.72 -5.23 -0.83
N TYR A 93 4.68 -5.70 -1.54
CA TYR A 93 3.91 -4.87 -2.46
C TYR A 93 3.18 -3.72 -1.73
N ALA A 94 2.56 -4.01 -0.59
CA ALA A 94 1.91 -3.00 0.24
C ALA A 94 2.92 -1.98 0.79
N GLY A 95 4.09 -2.43 1.24
CA GLY A 95 5.18 -1.60 1.73
C GLY A 95 5.71 -0.65 0.67
N ILE A 96 5.95 -1.12 -0.55
CA ILE A 96 6.35 -0.26 -1.67
C ILE A 96 5.23 0.75 -1.99
N THR A 97 4.02 0.26 -2.21
CA THR A 97 2.95 1.12 -2.74
C THR A 97 2.49 2.18 -1.76
N LYS A 98 2.35 1.83 -0.47
CA LYS A 98 1.95 2.75 0.61
C LYS A 98 3.15 3.52 1.15
N GLY A 99 4.33 2.93 1.19
CA GLY A 99 5.56 3.66 1.52
C GLY A 99 5.79 4.83 0.59
N LEU A 100 5.62 4.62 -0.73
CA LEU A 100 5.69 5.69 -1.72
C LEU A 100 4.66 6.82 -1.48
N SER A 101 3.42 6.47 -1.14
CA SER A 101 2.40 7.48 -0.82
C SER A 101 2.76 8.28 0.42
N GLY A 102 3.28 7.64 1.47
CA GLY A 102 3.66 8.31 2.70
C GLY A 102 4.90 9.18 2.52
N LEU A 103 5.90 8.69 1.79
CA LEU A 103 7.08 9.47 1.41
C LEU A 103 6.69 10.72 0.61
N ALA A 104 5.83 10.56 -0.40
CA ALA A 104 5.31 11.68 -1.16
C ALA A 104 4.60 12.68 -0.24
N ALA A 105 3.61 12.25 0.55
CA ALA A 105 2.89 13.14 1.47
C ALA A 105 3.84 13.90 2.40
N ALA A 106 4.83 13.23 3.01
CA ALA A 106 5.80 13.86 3.89
C ALA A 106 6.61 14.96 3.20
N MET A 107 7.12 14.67 1.99
CA MET A 107 7.97 15.62 1.25
C MET A 107 7.16 16.75 0.63
N LEU A 108 5.94 16.48 0.15
CA LEU A 108 5.04 17.52 -0.35
C LEU A 108 4.66 18.50 0.76
N LEU A 109 4.31 18.01 1.94
CA LEU A 109 4.03 18.85 3.10
C LEU A 109 5.26 19.67 3.53
N ALA A 110 6.45 19.08 3.49
CA ALA A 110 7.69 19.81 3.78
C ALA A 110 7.93 20.94 2.78
N ALA A 111 7.83 20.65 1.47
CA ALA A 111 7.98 21.66 0.44
C ALA A 111 6.93 22.78 0.55
N SER A 112 5.69 22.45 0.92
CA SER A 112 4.63 23.45 1.15
C SER A 112 4.94 24.38 2.33
N ARG A 113 5.48 23.85 3.44
CA ARG A 113 5.87 24.69 4.59
C ARG A 113 7.00 25.67 4.26
N GLU A 114 7.93 25.26 3.40
CA GLU A 114 9.08 26.08 2.98
C GLU A 114 8.80 26.93 1.72
N GLY A 115 7.57 26.93 1.21
CA GLY A 115 7.20 27.71 0.02
C GLY A 115 7.75 27.17 -1.31
N ALA A 116 8.30 25.95 -1.33
CA ALA A 116 8.88 25.30 -2.51
C ALA A 116 7.88 24.45 -3.32
N ALA A 117 6.60 24.42 -2.91
CA ALA A 117 5.57 23.56 -3.51
C ALA A 117 5.45 23.71 -5.03
N ALA A 118 5.31 24.94 -5.53
CA ALA A 118 5.11 25.19 -6.96
C ALA A 118 6.31 24.75 -7.82
N ALA A 119 7.52 25.01 -7.34
CA ALA A 119 8.76 24.61 -8.01
C ALA A 119 8.92 23.07 -8.02
N LEU A 120 8.70 22.41 -6.88
CA LEU A 120 8.77 20.95 -6.80
C LEU A 120 7.69 20.28 -7.68
N ARG A 121 6.49 20.85 -7.74
CA ARG A 121 5.41 20.37 -8.62
C ARG A 121 5.84 20.43 -10.07
N ALA A 122 6.34 21.59 -10.54
CA ALA A 122 6.81 21.76 -11.91
C ALA A 122 7.93 20.77 -12.25
N GLU A 123 8.90 20.62 -11.35
CA GLU A 123 10.00 19.67 -11.49
C GLU A 123 9.49 18.22 -11.60
N LEU A 124 8.58 17.80 -10.72
CA LEU A 124 8.00 16.44 -10.78
C LEU A 124 7.17 16.20 -12.04
N GLU A 125 6.46 17.20 -12.54
CA GLU A 125 5.72 17.10 -13.82
C GLU A 125 6.67 16.92 -15.01
N GLU A 126 7.81 17.60 -15.01
CA GLU A 126 8.80 17.55 -16.09
C GLU A 126 9.68 16.30 -16.02
N SER A 127 10.36 16.07 -14.89
CA SER A 127 11.39 15.03 -14.79
C SER A 127 10.85 13.68 -14.33
N GLN A 128 9.72 13.64 -13.62
CA GLN A 128 9.14 12.42 -13.05
C GLN A 128 7.62 12.25 -13.29
N PRO A 129 7.12 12.40 -14.54
CA PRO A 129 5.68 12.48 -14.84
C PRO A 129 4.87 11.24 -14.40
N ALA A 130 5.49 10.05 -14.42
CA ALA A 130 4.86 8.82 -13.96
C ALA A 130 4.62 8.82 -12.44
N LEU A 131 5.58 9.33 -11.66
CA LEU A 131 5.45 9.47 -10.21
C LEU A 131 4.43 10.55 -9.86
N PHE A 132 4.48 11.69 -10.55
CA PHE A 132 3.48 12.75 -10.35
C PHE A 132 2.07 12.22 -10.61
N SER A 133 1.81 11.58 -11.76
CA SER A 133 0.50 11.00 -12.07
C SER A 133 0.06 9.95 -11.04
N ARG A 134 1.00 9.15 -10.51
CA ARG A 134 0.71 8.21 -9.42
C ARG A 134 0.30 8.96 -8.15
N PHE A 135 1.04 9.97 -7.71
CA PHE A 135 0.77 10.71 -6.49
C PHE A 135 -0.56 11.48 -6.56
N SER A 136 -0.84 12.14 -7.70
CA SER A 136 -2.11 12.83 -7.93
C SER A 136 -3.33 11.93 -7.80
N LYS A 137 -3.19 10.62 -8.07
CA LYS A 137 -4.27 9.63 -7.87
C LYS A 137 -4.24 9.01 -6.47
N ALA A 138 -3.06 8.65 -5.99
CA ALA A 138 -2.90 7.84 -4.78
C ALA A 138 -3.11 8.63 -3.49
N LEU A 139 -2.67 9.88 -3.43
CA LEU A 139 -2.78 10.69 -2.21
C LEU A 139 -4.24 11.05 -1.88
N PRO A 140 -5.07 11.55 -2.81
CA PRO A 140 -6.47 11.83 -2.50
C PRO A 140 -7.25 10.59 -2.04
N GLN A 141 -6.97 9.43 -2.65
CA GLN A 141 -7.61 8.17 -2.25
C GLN A 141 -7.16 7.69 -0.87
N MET A 142 -5.98 8.10 -0.40
CA MET A 142 -5.40 7.67 0.88
C MET A 142 -6.11 8.31 2.08
N TYR A 143 -6.58 9.55 1.98
CA TYR A 143 -7.08 10.32 3.13
C TYR A 143 -8.14 9.57 3.96
N SER A 144 -9.18 9.05 3.31
CA SER A 144 -10.28 8.35 3.97
C SER A 144 -9.89 6.99 4.57
N LYS A 145 -8.74 6.44 4.19
CA LYS A 145 -8.23 5.13 4.63
C LYS A 145 -6.91 5.19 5.40
N ALA A 146 -6.37 6.39 5.63
CA ALA A 146 -5.09 6.59 6.33
C ALA A 146 -5.05 5.84 7.68
N TYR A 147 -6.14 5.92 8.45
CA TYR A 147 -6.25 5.21 9.74
C TYR A 147 -6.08 3.69 9.64
N ARG A 148 -6.49 3.06 8.53
CA ARG A 148 -6.31 1.61 8.32
C ARG A 148 -4.86 1.27 8.03
N TRP A 149 -4.13 2.20 7.43
CA TRP A 149 -2.75 1.98 7.03
C TRP A 149 -1.78 2.07 8.20
N VAL A 150 -2.18 2.62 9.35
CA VAL A 150 -1.37 2.63 10.58
C VAL A 150 -0.99 1.20 10.97
N ALA A 151 -1.99 0.35 11.25
CA ALA A 151 -1.75 -1.05 11.61
C ALA A 151 -1.01 -1.83 10.50
N GLU A 152 -1.27 -1.51 9.23
CA GLU A 152 -0.54 -2.16 8.12
C GLU A 152 0.93 -1.74 8.04
N MET A 153 1.28 -0.48 8.38
CA MET A 153 2.68 -0.05 8.42
C MET A 153 3.41 -0.67 9.63
N GLU A 154 2.73 -0.79 10.77
CA GLU A 154 3.25 -1.51 11.94
C GLU A 154 3.53 -2.97 11.61
N GLU A 155 2.59 -3.65 10.95
CA GLU A 155 2.79 -5.05 10.51
C GLU A 155 3.95 -5.19 9.52
N ILE A 156 4.12 -4.22 8.60
CA ILE A 156 5.27 -4.21 7.69
C ILE A 156 6.59 -3.97 8.44
N ALA A 157 6.59 -3.10 9.46
CA ALA A 157 7.74 -2.89 10.31
C ALA A 157 8.14 -4.16 11.08
N GLU A 158 7.17 -4.99 11.49
CA GLU A 158 7.46 -6.30 12.07
C GLU A 158 7.97 -7.31 11.03
N PHE A 159 7.45 -7.25 9.80
CA PHE A 159 7.83 -8.16 8.71
C PHE A 159 9.27 -7.95 8.22
N VAL A 160 9.73 -6.71 8.12
CA VAL A 160 11.14 -6.42 7.75
C VAL A 160 12.12 -6.93 8.81
N GLY A 161 11.63 -7.24 10.01
CA GLY A 161 12.33 -8.04 11.01
C GLY A 161 13.56 -7.35 11.57
N GLU A 162 14.72 -7.98 11.40
CA GLU A 162 15.99 -7.52 11.99
C GLU A 162 16.59 -6.28 11.28
N ASP A 163 16.03 -5.87 10.14
CA ASP A 163 16.39 -4.59 9.50
C ASP A 163 15.75 -3.42 10.26
N GLU A 164 16.43 -2.94 11.30
CA GLU A 164 15.93 -1.86 12.15
C GLU A 164 15.76 -0.55 11.35
N ALA A 165 16.58 -0.31 10.32
CA ALA A 165 16.45 0.90 9.50
C ALA A 165 15.13 0.87 8.71
N ALA A 166 14.80 -0.26 8.10
CA ALA A 166 13.51 -0.45 7.46
C ALA A 166 12.36 -0.40 8.47
N ALA A 167 12.51 -1.04 9.64
CA ALA A 167 11.47 -1.04 10.67
C ALA A 167 11.15 0.39 11.16
N ILE A 168 12.18 1.21 11.43
CA ILE A 168 12.03 2.61 11.81
C ILE A 168 11.31 3.40 10.73
N MET A 169 11.66 3.20 9.45
CA MET A 169 10.99 3.88 8.34
C MET A 169 9.48 3.61 8.35
N PHE A 170 9.07 2.36 8.48
CA PHE A 170 7.65 2.00 8.47
C PHE A 170 6.92 2.41 9.76
N ARG A 171 7.56 2.38 10.94
CA ARG A 171 6.99 2.99 12.16
C ARG A 171 6.78 4.50 11.99
N GLY A 172 7.72 5.20 11.37
CA GLY A 172 7.57 6.63 11.04
C GLY A 172 6.42 6.90 10.07
N LEU A 173 6.23 6.02 9.07
CA LEU A 173 5.07 6.08 8.18
C LEU A 173 3.74 5.83 8.92
N ALA A 174 3.71 4.92 9.90
CA ALA A 174 2.54 4.70 10.74
C ALA A 174 2.12 5.98 11.47
N GLN A 175 3.08 6.67 12.11
CA GLN A 175 2.86 7.95 12.78
C GLN A 175 2.37 9.05 11.82
N LEU A 176 2.95 9.12 10.62
CA LEU A 176 2.49 10.05 9.59
C LEU A 176 1.03 9.78 9.20
N TYR A 177 0.67 8.51 8.98
CA TYR A 177 -0.71 8.15 8.63
C TYR A 177 -1.70 8.39 9.76
N GLU A 178 -1.29 8.19 11.01
CA GLU A 178 -2.10 8.54 12.18
C GLU A 178 -2.37 10.05 12.21
N ARG A 179 -1.32 10.88 12.02
CA ARG A 179 -1.45 12.34 11.96
C ARG A 179 -2.37 12.79 10.83
N LEU A 180 -2.18 12.27 9.61
CA LEU A 180 -3.02 12.58 8.45
C LEU A 180 -4.47 12.11 8.63
N ALA A 181 -4.68 10.98 9.31
CA ALA A 181 -6.03 10.51 9.63
C ALA A 181 -6.74 11.42 10.63
N ALA A 182 -6.01 11.96 11.61
CA ALA A 182 -6.53 12.95 12.54
C ALA A 182 -6.84 14.28 11.83
N ASP A 183 -5.93 14.78 10.99
CA ASP A 183 -6.11 15.98 10.16
C ASP A 183 -7.34 15.87 9.25
N TYR A 184 -7.54 14.72 8.58
CA TYR A 184 -8.71 14.47 7.72
C TYR A 184 -10.05 14.61 8.43
N ARG A 185 -10.10 14.24 9.72
CA ARG A 185 -11.30 14.31 10.57
C ARG A 185 -11.42 15.66 11.29
N GLY A 186 -10.37 16.47 11.30
CA GLY A 186 -10.27 17.73 12.02
C GLY A 186 -10.31 18.94 11.09
N ASN A 187 -9.30 19.81 11.22
CA ASN A 187 -9.13 21.06 10.49
C ASN A 187 -8.75 20.88 9.01
N ARG A 188 -8.13 19.74 8.65
CA ARG A 188 -7.71 19.40 7.28
C ARG A 188 -6.62 20.29 6.70
N ASP A 189 -5.76 20.86 7.54
CA ASP A 189 -4.73 21.80 7.11
C ASP A 189 -3.66 21.10 6.25
N GLU A 190 -3.20 19.92 6.68
CA GLU A 190 -2.20 19.15 5.93
C GLU A 190 -2.81 18.63 4.62
N ILE A 191 -4.03 18.12 4.66
CA ILE A 191 -4.71 17.59 3.48
C ILE A 191 -4.99 18.69 2.45
N ALA A 192 -5.43 19.86 2.89
CA ALA A 192 -5.59 21.01 2.01
C ALA A 192 -4.25 21.42 1.36
N ALA A 193 -3.14 21.37 2.11
CA ALA A 193 -1.82 21.66 1.54
C ALA A 193 -1.38 20.63 0.49
N VAL A 194 -1.68 19.34 0.68
CA VAL A 194 -1.41 18.30 -0.33
C VAL A 194 -2.33 18.48 -1.54
N GLU A 195 -3.62 18.78 -1.34
CA GLU A 195 -4.57 19.05 -2.43
C GLU A 195 -4.14 20.27 -3.26
N ALA A 196 -3.73 21.36 -2.61
CA ALA A 196 -3.23 22.56 -3.28
C ALA A 196 -1.92 22.31 -4.05
N PHE A 197 -1.05 21.44 -3.54
CA PHE A 197 0.15 21.01 -4.28
C PHE A 197 -0.23 20.24 -5.55
N LEU A 198 -1.23 19.35 -5.48
CA LEU A 198 -1.64 18.49 -6.58
C LEU A 198 -2.51 19.23 -7.61
N SER A 199 -3.21 20.30 -7.20
CA SER A 199 -4.00 21.13 -8.09
C SER A 199 -3.09 22.02 -8.97
N ALA A 200 -3.62 22.49 -10.10
CA ALA A 200 -2.91 23.41 -10.99
C ALA A 200 -2.91 24.87 -10.46
N GLU A 201 -3.50 25.12 -9.29
CA GLU A 201 -3.82 26.47 -8.80
C GLU A 201 -2.60 27.26 -8.30
N GLN A 202 -1.43 26.63 -8.17
CA GLN A 202 -0.19 27.34 -7.80
C GLN A 202 0.48 28.07 -8.97
N ARG A 203 -0.09 28.09 -10.19
CA ARG A 203 0.50 28.80 -11.35
C ARG A 203 0.47 30.34 -11.27
N ALA A 204 -0.03 30.94 -10.19
CA ALA A 204 -0.21 32.39 -10.10
C ALA A 204 0.63 33.03 -8.98
N SER A 205 1.95 33.12 -9.19
CA SER A 205 2.71 34.30 -8.76
C SER A 205 3.83 34.57 -9.77
N GLU A 206 3.49 35.26 -10.87
CA GLU A 206 4.49 35.85 -11.76
C GLU A 206 5.33 36.88 -10.98
N PRO A 207 6.66 36.95 -11.16
CA PRO A 207 7.47 38.02 -10.60
C PRO A 207 7.06 39.35 -11.21
N SER A 208 6.77 40.35 -10.37
CA SER A 208 6.45 41.71 -10.79
C SER A 208 7.57 42.32 -11.65
N ALA A 209 7.39 42.35 -12.97
CA ALA A 209 8.19 43.14 -13.88
C ALA A 209 7.72 44.61 -13.87
N LYS A 210 8.05 45.33 -12.80
CA LYS A 210 8.08 46.80 -12.80
C LYS A 210 9.23 47.27 -11.92
N ILE A 211 10.38 47.57 -12.54
CA ILE A 211 11.23 48.76 -12.35
C ILE A 211 12.29 48.67 -13.47
N ALA A 212 12.01 49.29 -14.61
CA ALA A 212 13.01 49.69 -15.60
C ALA A 212 12.39 50.66 -16.63
N GLN A 213 11.82 51.77 -16.16
CA GLN A 213 11.62 52.96 -17.00
C GLN A 213 11.29 54.16 -16.11
N LYS A 214 12.34 54.86 -15.65
CA LYS A 214 12.37 56.31 -15.40
C LYS A 214 13.80 56.74 -15.02
N MET A 215 14.68 56.71 -16.02
CA MET A 215 15.77 57.67 -16.14
C MET A 215 15.76 58.14 -17.60
N GLY A 216 14.93 59.16 -17.81
CA GLY A 216 14.82 59.99 -19.00
C GLY A 216 14.46 61.38 -18.51
#